data_AF-A0A3B9MV16-F1
#
_entry.id   AF-A0A3B9MV16-F1
#
_cell.length_a   1.000
_cell.length_b   1.000
_cell.length_c   1.000
_cell.angle_alpha   90.00
_cell.angle_beta   90.00
_cell.angle_gamma   90.00
#
_symmetry.space_group_name_H-M   'P 1'
#
loop_
_entity.id
_entity.type
_entity.pdbx_description
1 polymer ?
#
loop_
_entity_poly.entity_id
_entity_poly.type
_entity_poly.pdbx_seq_one_letter_code
_entity_poly.pdbx_strand_id
1 'polypeptide(L)'
;MELEFHCPKCNKKLFNYYSRERKFGPMIYNCKHCGGRYIDPRYHELAIDGIPKDVFNIPQFIITFIIGALLLWRGIYLFGVEFLNMPDFMQKFLPVVITVVGIGMMIGSVVEIILIKTGIKEKKYIRLYNESLERLKKDSYIDELYMLGYKRASEMREEFKR
;
A
#
# COMPACT_ATOMS: atom_id res chain seq x y z
N MET A 1 -9.91 -4.11 8.65
CA MET A 1 -11.32 -4.47 8.42
C MET A 1 -11.45 -4.67 6.92
N GLU A 2 -11.80 -5.88 6.52
CA GLU A 2 -12.14 -6.19 5.13
C GLU A 2 -13.54 -5.63 4.85
N LEU A 3 -13.70 -4.96 3.73
CA LEU A 3 -14.94 -4.31 3.31
C LEU A 3 -15.38 -4.89 1.97
N GLU A 4 -16.68 -5.07 1.79
CA GLU A 4 -17.26 -5.47 0.52
C GLU A 4 -17.63 -4.23 -0.29
N PHE A 5 -17.17 -4.17 -1.54
CA PHE A 5 -17.53 -3.09 -2.44
C PHE A 5 -18.59 -3.55 -3.45
N HIS A 6 -19.70 -2.81 -3.49
CA HIS A 6 -20.81 -3.04 -4.39
C HIS A 6 -20.88 -1.94 -5.45
N CYS A 7 -21.24 -2.31 -6.68
CA CYS A 7 -21.42 -1.33 -7.73
C CYS A 7 -22.55 -0.33 -7.35
N PRO A 8 -22.31 0.99 -7.37
CA PRO A 8 -23.34 1.97 -6.98
C PRO A 8 -24.55 2.00 -7.93
N LYS A 9 -24.43 1.47 -9.16
CA LYS A 9 -25.52 1.44 -10.14
C LYS A 9 -26.38 0.17 -10.09
N CYS A 10 -25.76 -1.01 -9.98
CA CYS A 10 -26.47 -2.30 -10.04
C CYS A 10 -26.43 -3.11 -8.75
N ASN A 11 -25.78 -2.57 -7.71
CA ASN A 11 -25.60 -3.17 -6.38
C ASN A 11 -24.95 -4.57 -6.34
N LYS A 12 -24.45 -5.09 -7.48
CA LYS A 12 -23.72 -6.35 -7.52
C LYS A 12 -22.35 -6.19 -6.86
N LYS A 13 -21.96 -7.17 -6.05
CA LYS A 13 -20.65 -7.25 -5.41
C LYS A 13 -19.54 -7.32 -6.47
N LEU A 14 -18.54 -6.46 -6.35
CA LEU A 14 -17.42 -6.40 -7.29
C LEU A 14 -16.16 -7.07 -6.75
N PHE A 15 -15.75 -6.69 -5.53
CA PHE A 15 -14.56 -7.18 -4.86
C PHE A 15 -14.61 -6.89 -3.35
N ASN A 16 -13.77 -7.59 -2.60
CA ASN A 16 -13.43 -7.21 -1.23
C ASN A 16 -12.13 -6.40 -1.23
N TYR A 17 -11.97 -5.53 -0.26
CA TYR A 17 -10.74 -4.77 -0.07
C TYR A 17 -10.52 -4.42 1.39
N TYR A 18 -9.27 -4.23 1.79
CA TYR A 18 -8.97 -3.68 3.11
C TYR A 18 -9.04 -2.16 3.08
N SER A 19 -9.62 -1.56 4.12
CA SER A 19 -9.69 -0.10 4.26
C SER A 19 -8.33 0.63 4.26
N ARG A 20 -7.24 -0.12 4.44
CA ARG A 20 -5.86 0.39 4.42
C ARG A 20 -5.17 0.24 3.06
N GLU A 21 -5.78 -0.44 2.10
CA GLU A 21 -5.21 -0.55 0.75
C GLU A 21 -5.18 0.84 0.11
N ARG A 22 -3.98 1.23 -0.34
CA ARG A 22 -3.77 2.45 -1.13
C ARG A 22 -3.04 2.09 -2.41
N LYS A 23 -3.70 2.29 -3.53
CA LYS A 23 -3.15 2.19 -4.88
C LYS A 23 -3.16 3.58 -5.51
N PHE A 24 -2.23 3.83 -6.42
CA PHE A 24 -2.11 5.10 -7.11
C PHE A 24 -2.35 4.89 -8.59
N GLY A 25 -3.24 5.69 -9.18
CA GLY A 25 -3.67 5.52 -10.56
C GLY A 25 -5.06 6.11 -10.82
N PRO A 26 -5.64 5.85 -11.99
CA PRO A 26 -6.98 6.32 -12.32
C PRO A 26 -7.99 5.74 -11.33
N MET A 27 -8.93 6.57 -10.87
CA MET A 27 -9.93 6.16 -9.88
C MET A 27 -11.20 5.60 -10.52
N ILE A 28 -11.45 5.94 -11.79
CA ILE A 28 -12.69 5.61 -12.49
C ILE A 28 -12.55 4.27 -13.22
N TYR A 29 -13.46 3.35 -12.91
CA TYR A 29 -13.51 2.02 -13.52
C TYR A 29 -14.93 1.68 -13.97
N ASN A 30 -15.04 0.69 -14.87
CA ASN A 30 -16.31 0.19 -15.37
C ASN A 30 -16.74 -1.08 -14.62
N CYS A 31 -17.99 -1.14 -14.20
CA CYS A 31 -18.57 -2.32 -13.59
C CYS A 31 -18.62 -3.48 -14.60
N LYS A 32 -18.04 -4.63 -14.24
CA LYS A 32 -18.06 -5.85 -15.08
C LYS A 32 -19.47 -6.42 -15.35
N HIS A 33 -20.47 -6.01 -14.58
CA HIS A 33 -21.83 -6.55 -14.69
C HIS A 33 -22.81 -5.64 -15.45
N CYS A 34 -22.73 -4.32 -15.24
CA CYS A 34 -23.66 -3.38 -15.88
C CYS A 34 -22.97 -2.35 -16.80
N GLY A 35 -21.64 -2.38 -16.91
CA GLY A 35 -20.85 -1.38 -17.65
C GLY A 35 -20.83 0.01 -17.01
N GLY A 36 -21.56 0.21 -15.91
CA GLY A 36 -21.65 1.48 -15.20
C GLY A 36 -20.32 1.92 -14.61
N ARG A 37 -19.97 3.19 -14.78
CA ARG A 37 -18.77 3.79 -14.20
C ARG A 37 -18.90 3.97 -12.69
N TYR A 38 -17.81 3.76 -11.96
CA TYR A 38 -17.72 3.90 -10.51
C TYR A 38 -16.31 4.32 -10.09
N ILE A 39 -16.17 4.84 -8.86
CA ILE A 39 -14.87 5.12 -8.24
C ILE A 39 -14.42 3.89 -7.45
N ASP A 40 -13.23 3.37 -7.76
CA ASP A 40 -12.63 2.31 -6.95
C ASP A 40 -12.01 2.92 -5.68
N PRO A 41 -12.51 2.58 -4.48
CA PRO A 41 -12.07 3.20 -3.23
C PRO A 41 -10.62 2.86 -2.85
N ARG A 42 -9.98 1.90 -3.53
CA ARG A 42 -8.57 1.55 -3.30
C ARG A 42 -7.62 2.49 -4.04
N TYR A 43 -8.09 3.17 -5.08
CA TYR A 43 -7.26 4.00 -5.94
C TYR A 43 -7.35 5.46 -5.52
N HIS A 44 -6.21 6.14 -5.55
CA HIS A 44 -6.05 7.53 -5.15
C HIS A 44 -5.30 8.30 -6.23
N GLU A 45 -5.74 9.53 -6.49
CA GLU A 45 -5.01 10.48 -7.31
C GLU A 45 -4.04 11.26 -6.42
N LEU A 46 -2.73 10.99 -6.57
CA LEU A 46 -1.67 11.62 -5.76
C LEU A 46 -1.64 13.14 -5.87
N ALA A 47 -2.07 13.70 -7.01
CA ALA A 47 -2.15 15.14 -7.18
C ALA A 47 -3.22 15.79 -6.28
N ILE A 48 -4.27 15.02 -5.89
CA ILE A 48 -5.34 15.49 -5.00
C ILE A 48 -5.03 15.13 -3.55
N ASP A 49 -4.72 13.86 -3.30
CA ASP A 49 -4.54 13.34 -1.94
C ASP A 49 -3.14 13.62 -1.36
N GLY A 50 -2.20 14.05 -2.20
CA GLY A 50 -0.81 14.26 -1.86
C GLY A 50 -0.01 12.96 -1.76
N ILE A 51 1.32 13.09 -1.72
CA ILE A 51 2.20 11.95 -1.47
C ILE A 51 2.14 11.60 0.03
N PRO A 52 1.84 10.34 0.41
CA PRO A 52 1.76 9.96 1.81
C PRO A 52 3.11 10.12 2.52
N LYS A 53 3.12 10.82 3.66
CA LYS A 53 4.34 11.17 4.40
C LYS A 53 5.04 9.95 5.03
N ASP A 54 4.27 8.91 5.34
CA ASP A 54 4.74 7.66 5.95
C ASP A 54 5.59 6.80 5.00
N VAL A 55 5.46 6.99 3.68
CA VAL A 55 6.17 6.22 2.65
C VAL A 55 7.70 6.38 2.74
N PHE A 56 8.18 7.53 3.24
CA PHE A 56 9.60 7.86 3.36
C PHE A 56 10.11 7.82 4.81
N ASN A 57 9.35 7.24 5.73
CA ASN A 57 9.68 7.21 7.15
C ASN A 57 10.82 6.23 7.45
N ILE A 58 12.08 6.67 7.32
CA ILE A 58 13.28 5.90 7.63
C ILE A 58 13.26 5.29 9.05
N PRO A 59 12.89 6.03 10.11
CA PRO A 59 12.76 5.46 11.46
C PRO A 59 11.92 4.18 11.55
N GLN A 60 10.82 4.08 10.79
CA GLN A 60 9.98 2.88 10.78
C GLN A 60 10.72 1.65 10.23
N PHE A 61 11.54 1.83 9.19
CA PHE A 61 12.38 0.75 8.64
C PHE A 61 13.52 0.39 9.58
N ILE A 62 14.07 1.35 10.34
CA ILE A 62 15.06 1.06 11.39
C ILE A 62 14.43 0.19 12.50
N ILE A 63 13.23 0.54 12.97
CA ILE A 63 12.50 -0.27 13.97
C ILE A 63 12.25 -1.68 13.43
N THR A 64 11.82 -1.79 12.16
CA THR A 64 11.58 -3.08 11.51
C THR A 64 12.87 -3.92 11.42
N PHE A 65 14.00 -3.29 11.13
CA PHE A 65 15.31 -3.93 11.14
C PHE A 65 15.68 -4.47 12.53
N ILE A 66 15.48 -3.67 13.59
CA ILE A 66 15.77 -4.09 14.98
C ILE A 66 14.89 -5.28 15.38
N ILE A 67 13.60 -5.25 15.07
CA ILE A 67 12.69 -6.38 15.31
C ILE A 67 13.17 -7.63 14.57
N GLY A 68 13.57 -7.48 13.30
CA GLY A 68 14.14 -8.56 12.51
C GLY A 68 15.40 -9.15 13.14
N ALA A 69 16.30 -8.31 13.66
CA ALA A 69 17.52 -8.73 14.35
C ALA A 69 17.22 -9.49 15.66
N LEU A 70 16.23 -9.03 16.44
CA LEU A 70 15.78 -9.73 17.65
C LEU A 70 15.16 -11.10 17.33
N LEU A 71 14.37 -11.18 16.25
CA LEU A 71 13.84 -12.47 15.77
C LEU A 71 14.96 -13.39 15.32
N LEU A 72 15.94 -12.89 14.56
CA LEU A 72 17.09 -13.67 14.13
C LEU A 72 17.88 -14.22 15.32
N TRP A 73 18.22 -13.34 16.28
CA TRP A 73 18.87 -13.74 17.53
C TRP A 73 18.09 -14.83 18.27
N ARG A 74 16.77 -14.64 18.43
CA ARG A 74 15.91 -15.61 19.09
C ARG A 74 15.85 -16.93 18.32
N GLY A 75 15.71 -16.88 16.99
CA GLY A 75 15.68 -18.05 16.12
C GLY A 75 16.95 -18.89 16.26
N ILE A 76 18.12 -18.26 16.22
CA ILE A 76 19.42 -18.91 16.43
C ILE A 76 19.49 -19.54 17.81
N TYR A 77 19.11 -18.81 18.86
CA TYR A 77 19.10 -19.32 20.23
C TYR A 77 18.23 -20.58 20.38
N LEU A 78 17.06 -20.61 19.71
CA LEU A 78 16.14 -21.74 19.80
C LEU A 78 16.65 -23.03 19.14
N PHE A 79 17.67 -22.98 18.27
CA PHE A 79 18.31 -24.20 17.77
C PHE A 79 19.07 -24.98 18.86
N GLY A 80 19.47 -24.31 19.95
CA GLY A 80 20.19 -24.92 21.07
C GLY A 80 19.29 -25.30 22.25
N VAL A 81 17.97 -25.19 22.12
CA VAL A 81 17.02 -25.44 23.22
C VAL A 81 16.02 -26.51 22.83
N GLU A 82 15.88 -27.53 23.68
CA GLU A 82 14.84 -28.55 23.55
C GLU A 82 13.59 -28.14 24.34
N PHE A 83 12.43 -28.29 23.72
CA PHE A 83 11.15 -27.93 24.32
C PHE A 83 10.42 -29.19 24.79
N LEU A 84 10.30 -29.34 26.11
CA LEU A 84 9.44 -30.36 26.72
C LEU A 84 7.99 -30.18 26.23
N ASN A 85 7.38 -31.24 25.70
CA ASN A 85 6.03 -31.29 25.12
C ASN A 85 5.84 -30.67 23.72
N MET A 86 6.90 -30.47 22.93
CA MET A 86 6.78 -30.09 21.52
C MET A 86 7.10 -31.28 20.60
N PRO A 87 6.32 -31.54 19.53
CA PRO A 87 6.68 -32.55 18.54
C PRO A 87 8.04 -32.27 17.90
N ASP A 88 8.86 -33.29 17.67
CA ASP A 88 10.24 -33.17 17.15
C ASP A 88 10.34 -32.35 15.85
N PHE A 89 9.34 -32.48 14.97
CA PHE A 89 9.25 -31.68 13.75
C PHE A 89 9.15 -30.18 14.06
N MET A 90 8.30 -29.79 15.01
CA MET A 90 8.08 -28.39 15.38
C MET A 90 9.30 -27.80 16.11
N GLN A 91 10.03 -28.62 16.88
CA GLN A 91 11.26 -28.20 17.55
C GLN A 91 12.33 -27.72 16.57
N LYS A 92 12.41 -28.32 15.38
CA LYS A 92 13.35 -27.91 14.32
C LYS A 92 12.75 -26.89 13.36
N PHE A 93 11.45 -26.97 13.08
CA PHE A 93 10.78 -26.09 12.14
C PHE A 93 10.63 -24.65 12.67
N LEU A 94 10.26 -24.48 13.94
CA LEU A 94 10.01 -23.17 14.53
C LEU A 94 11.26 -22.25 14.56
N PRO A 95 12.45 -22.72 14.98
CA PRO A 95 13.69 -21.93 14.90
C PRO A 95 14.03 -21.51 13.47
N VAL A 96 13.83 -22.40 12.48
CA VAL A 96 14.07 -22.10 11.05
C VAL A 96 13.14 -20.99 10.58
N VAL A 97 11.84 -21.09 10.84
CA VAL A 97 10.87 -20.08 10.42
C VAL A 97 11.18 -18.72 11.04
N ILE A 98 11.45 -18.67 12.34
CA ILE A 98 11.78 -17.41 13.04
C ILE A 98 13.04 -16.79 12.47
N THR A 99 14.08 -17.60 12.21
CA THR A 99 15.34 -17.17 11.62
C THR A 99 15.14 -16.60 10.21
N VAL A 100 14.40 -17.31 9.36
CA VAL A 100 14.12 -16.88 7.98
C VAL A 100 13.29 -15.59 7.94
N VAL A 101 12.27 -15.47 8.79
CA VAL A 101 11.47 -14.24 8.92
C VAL A 101 12.34 -13.08 9.39
N GLY A 102 13.19 -13.30 10.40
CA GLY A 102 14.13 -12.28 10.91
C GLY A 102 15.07 -11.76 9.82
N ILE A 103 15.70 -12.67 9.07
CA ILE A 103 16.57 -12.33 7.93
C ILE A 103 15.80 -11.53 6.87
N GLY A 104 14.60 -12.01 6.49
CA GLY A 104 13.76 -11.34 5.49
C GLY A 104 13.39 -9.91 5.90
N MET A 105 13.01 -9.70 7.16
CA MET A 105 12.70 -8.37 7.70
C MET A 105 13.92 -7.44 7.67
N MET A 106 15.11 -7.94 8.03
CA MET A 106 16.34 -7.15 7.99
C MET A 106 16.70 -6.73 6.57
N ILE A 107 16.73 -7.68 5.63
CA ILE A 107 17.06 -7.41 4.22
C ILE A 107 16.05 -6.42 3.62
N GLY A 108 14.75 -6.66 3.81
CA GLY A 108 13.70 -5.77 3.30
C GLY A 108 13.83 -4.35 3.85
N SER A 109 14.13 -4.21 5.15
CA SER A 109 14.32 -2.90 5.77
C SER A 109 15.53 -2.15 5.20
N VAL A 110 16.65 -2.84 5.00
CA VAL A 110 17.86 -2.24 4.40
C VAL A 110 17.60 -1.79 2.97
N VAL A 111 16.95 -2.62 2.16
CA VAL A 111 16.58 -2.28 0.78
C VAL A 111 15.70 -1.03 0.74
N GLU A 112 14.66 -0.96 1.57
CA GLU A 112 13.79 0.22 1.65
C GLU A 112 14.55 1.49 2.05
N ILE A 113 15.44 1.40 3.04
CA ILE A 113 16.28 2.54 3.46
C ILE A 113 17.18 3.01 2.30
N ILE A 114 17.79 2.09 1.56
CA ILE A 114 18.61 2.42 0.39
C ILE A 114 17.76 3.09 -0.70
N LEU A 115 16.57 2.56 -1.00
CA LEU A 115 15.68 3.13 -2.01
C LEU A 115 15.19 4.53 -1.66
N ILE A 116 14.99 4.82 -0.37
CA ILE A 116 14.66 6.15 0.12
C ILE A 116 15.88 7.07 0.01
N LYS A 117 17.04 6.66 0.51
CA LYS A 117 18.27 7.49 0.49
C LYS A 117 18.77 7.79 -0.93
N THR A 118 18.60 6.87 -1.86
CA THR A 118 18.98 7.05 -3.27
C THR A 118 17.95 7.87 -4.06
N GLY A 119 16.82 8.22 -3.46
CA GLY A 119 15.73 8.95 -4.12
C GLY A 119 14.99 8.14 -5.19
N ILE A 120 15.30 6.85 -5.38
CA ILE A 120 14.62 5.98 -6.36
C ILE A 120 13.13 5.89 -6.01
N LYS A 121 12.83 5.73 -4.72
CA LYS A 121 11.44 5.70 -4.24
C LYS A 121 10.73 7.02 -4.49
N GLU A 122 11.40 8.14 -4.24
CA GLU A 122 10.86 9.48 -4.47
C GLU A 122 10.55 9.70 -5.96
N LYS A 123 11.49 9.37 -6.85
CA LYS A 123 11.28 9.44 -8.31
C LYS A 123 10.04 8.67 -8.78
N LYS A 124 9.80 7.48 -8.20
CA LYS A 124 8.60 6.68 -8.49
C LYS A 124 7.31 7.44 -8.10
N TYR A 125 7.28 8.06 -6.92
CA TYR A 125 6.10 8.81 -6.47
C TYR A 125 5.91 10.13 -7.23
N ILE A 126 7.00 10.84 -7.56
CA ILE A 126 6.94 12.02 -8.43
C ILE A 126 6.38 11.66 -9.81
N ARG A 127 6.82 10.54 -10.39
CA ARG A 127 6.25 10.05 -11.65
C ARG A 127 4.75 9.80 -11.55
N LEU A 128 4.30 9.07 -10.53
CA LEU A 128 2.88 8.79 -10.31
C LEU A 128 2.06 10.07 -10.06
N TYR A 129 2.66 11.05 -9.38
CA TYR A 129 2.08 12.38 -9.17
C TYR A 129 1.93 13.14 -10.50
N ASN A 130 2.94 13.14 -11.35
CA ASN A 130 2.86 13.78 -12.67
C ASN A 130 1.82 13.10 -13.58
N GLU A 131 1.76 11.77 -13.58
CA GLU A 131 0.72 11.01 -14.30
C GLU A 131 -0.69 11.36 -13.79
N SER A 132 -0.83 11.62 -12.49
CA SER A 132 -2.07 12.08 -11.85
C SER A 132 -2.44 13.51 -12.30
N LEU A 133 -1.47 14.43 -12.30
CA LEU A 133 -1.68 15.79 -12.81
C LEU A 133 -2.11 15.80 -14.28
N GLU A 134 -1.48 14.99 -15.13
CA GLU A 134 -1.85 14.91 -16.55
C GLU A 134 -3.28 14.43 -16.77
N ARG A 135 -3.78 13.50 -15.94
CA ARG A 135 -5.18 13.07 -15.97
C ARG A 135 -6.10 14.19 -15.53
N LEU A 136 -5.74 14.91 -14.46
CA LEU A 136 -6.55 15.99 -13.90
C LEU A 136 -6.57 17.26 -14.74
N LYS A 137 -5.59 17.50 -15.61
CA LYS A 137 -5.66 18.59 -16.60
C LYS A 137 -6.84 18.47 -17.56
N LYS A 138 -7.46 17.29 -17.67
CA LYS A 138 -8.66 17.08 -18.49
C LYS A 138 -9.88 17.44 -17.66
N ASP A 139 -10.53 18.55 -17.99
CA ASP A 139 -11.78 19.00 -17.33
C ASP A 139 -12.84 17.90 -17.28
N SER A 140 -12.97 17.11 -18.35
CA SER A 140 -13.92 16.00 -18.44
C SER A 140 -13.68 14.91 -17.38
N TYR A 141 -12.42 14.68 -17.00
CA TYR A 141 -12.08 13.70 -15.96
C TYR A 141 -12.41 14.23 -14.57
N ILE A 142 -12.14 15.52 -14.30
CA ILE A 142 -12.53 16.17 -13.04
C ILE A 142 -14.05 16.15 -12.86
N ASP A 143 -14.79 16.54 -13.89
CA ASP A 143 -16.25 16.55 -13.86
C ASP A 143 -16.81 15.15 -13.59
N GLU A 144 -16.21 14.13 -14.19
CA GLU A 144 -16.60 12.75 -13.97
C GLU A 144 -16.30 12.26 -12.55
N LEU A 145 -15.13 12.59 -12.00
CA LEU A 145 -14.79 12.31 -10.60
C LEU A 145 -15.79 12.97 -9.64
N TYR A 146 -16.13 14.23 -9.89
CA TYR A 146 -17.09 14.97 -9.09
C TYR A 146 -18.49 14.34 -9.16
N MET A 147 -18.97 14.02 -10.36
CA MET A 147 -20.28 13.39 -10.58
C MET A 147 -20.39 11.98 -9.97
N LEU A 148 -19.29 11.23 -9.91
CA LEU A 148 -19.25 9.93 -9.25
C LEU A 148 -19.11 10.01 -7.72
N GLY A 149 -18.95 11.22 -7.16
CA GLY A 149 -18.99 11.49 -5.73
C GLY A 149 -17.64 11.84 -5.09
N TYR A 150 -16.56 11.99 -5.86
CA TYR A 150 -15.25 12.39 -5.34
C TYR A 150 -15.15 13.93 -5.27
N LYS A 151 -15.73 14.49 -4.20
CA LYS A 151 -15.87 15.95 -4.02
C LYS A 151 -14.54 16.72 -4.04
N ARG A 152 -13.45 16.13 -3.54
CA ARG A 152 -12.11 16.74 -3.56
C ARG A 152 -11.61 17.09 -4.97
N ALA A 153 -12.15 16.47 -6.03
CA ALA A 153 -11.77 16.82 -7.40
C ALA A 153 -12.10 18.29 -7.76
N SER A 154 -13.12 18.90 -7.14
CA SER A 154 -13.47 20.30 -7.43
C SER A 154 -12.43 21.30 -6.92
N GLU A 155 -11.70 20.96 -5.85
CA GLU A 155 -10.65 21.81 -5.26
C GLU A 155 -9.50 22.03 -6.26
N MET A 156 -9.12 20.99 -7.02
CA MET A 156 -8.10 21.09 -8.07
C MET A 156 -8.49 22.00 -9.23
N ARG A 157 -9.78 22.06 -9.57
CA ARG A 157 -10.26 22.92 -10.67
C ARG A 157 -10.02 24.40 -10.38
N GLU A 158 -10.14 24.81 -9.12
CA GLU A 158 -9.84 26.19 -8.72
C GLU A 158 -8.35 26.47 -8.73
N GLU A 159 -7.52 25.48 -8.37
CA GLU A 159 -6.07 25.60 -8.37
C GLU A 159 -5.48 25.73 -9.78
N PHE A 160 -6.01 25.00 -10.76
CA PHE A 160 -5.57 25.12 -12.17
C PHE A 160 -6.05 26.40 -12.88
N LYS A 161 -7.02 27.12 -12.32
CA LYS A 161 -7.53 28.38 -12.89
C LYS A 161 -6.79 29.63 -12.36
N ARG A 162 -6.02 29.49 -11.28
CA ARG A 162 -5.14 30.55 -10.75
C ARG A 162 -3.81 30.56 -11.48
#